data_AF-A0AAQ4DTQ7-F1
#
_entry.id   AF-A0AAQ4DTQ7-F1
#
_cell.length_a   1.000
_cell.length_b   1.000
_cell.length_c   1.000
_cell.angle_alpha   90.00
_cell.angle_beta   90.00
_cell.angle_gamma   90.00
#
_symmetry.space_group_name_H-M   'P 1'
#
loop_
_entity.id
_entity.type
_entity.pdbx_description
1 polymer ?
#
loop_
_entity_poly.entity_id
_entity_poly.type
_entity_poly.pdbx_seq_one_letter_code
_entity_poly.pdbx_strand_id
1 'polypeptide(L)' 'MSSVKLLSFALAAAIFLTVVGRSTGVPDPYGNAVIRRCPGICTINADGSSTGCSNGCKCISDGLYERVLTGPGTCWTNP' A
#
# COMPACT_ATOMS: atom_id res chain seq x y z
N MET A 1 -25.58 26.57 -29.47
CA MET A 1 -24.34 26.20 -28.73
C MET A 1 -23.49 25.33 -29.65
N SER A 2 -22.25 25.74 -29.95
CA SER A 2 -21.38 25.04 -30.91
C SER A 2 -21.06 23.61 -30.43
N SER A 3 -21.16 22.63 -31.32
CA SER A 3 -20.96 21.19 -31.06
C SER A 3 -19.63 20.87 -30.35
N VAL A 4 -18.62 21.72 -30.52
CA VAL A 4 -17.32 21.61 -29.82
C VAL A 4 -17.49 21.70 -28.30
N LYS A 5 -18.39 22.57 -27.82
CA LYS A 5 -18.64 22.73 -26.38
C LYS A 5 -19.24 21.46 -25.78
N LEU A 6 -20.19 20.84 -26.48
CA LEU A 6 -20.83 19.59 -26.04
C LEU A 6 -19.82 18.44 -25.98
N LEU A 7 -18.91 18.36 -26.96
CA LEU A 7 -17.86 17.34 -26.99
C LEU A 7 -16.88 17.49 -25.81
N SER A 8 -16.49 18.73 -25.48
CA SER A 8 -15.62 19.02 -24.33
C SER A 8 -16.26 18.63 -22.99
N PHE A 9 -17.55 18.92 -22.81
CA PHE A 9 -18.27 18.53 -21.59
C PHE A 9 -18.41 17.01 -21.46
N ALA A 10 -18.71 16.32 -22.56
CA ALA A 10 -18.80 14.86 -22.57
C ALA A 10 -17.45 14.20 -22.24
N LEU A 11 -16.35 14.73 -22.78
CA LEU A 11 -15.01 14.23 -22.50
C LEU A 11 -14.62 14.46 -21.03
N ALA A 12 -14.91 15.65 -20.49
CA ALA A 12 -14.64 15.96 -19.08
C ALA A 12 -15.44 15.06 -18.13
N ALA A 13 -16.72 14.80 -18.43
CA ALA A 13 -17.56 13.89 -17.64
C ALA A 13 -17.03 12.45 -17.66
N ALA A 14 -16.59 11.95 -18.83
CA ALA A 14 -15.99 10.62 -18.95
C ALA A 14 -14.69 10.50 -18.13
N ILE A 15 -13.83 11.52 -18.16
CA ILE A 15 -12.59 11.54 -17.37
C ILE A 15 -12.92 11.55 -15.87
N PHE A 16 -13.86 12.38 -15.41
CA PHE A 16 -14.27 12.39 -14.01
C PHE A 16 -14.79 11.04 -13.53
N LEU A 17 -15.65 10.38 -14.30
CA LEU A 17 -16.19 9.06 -13.95
C LEU A 17 -15.11 7.99 -13.85
N THR A 18 -14.11 8.02 -14.74
CA THR A 18 -12.99 7.06 -14.70
C THR A 18 -12.06 7.30 -13.51
N VAL A 19 -11.79 8.55 -13.13
CA VAL A 19 -10.97 8.89 -11.96
C VAL A 19 -11.67 8.50 -10.66
N VAL A 20 -12.96 8.83 -10.52
CA VAL A 20 -13.73 8.50 -9.31
C VAL A 20 -13.90 6.98 -9.17
N GLY A 21 -14.20 6.26 -10.26
CA GLY A 21 -14.36 4.80 -10.23
C GLY A 21 -13.08 4.01 -9.95
N ARG A 22 -11.90 4.57 -10.24
CA ARG A 22 -10.60 3.98 -9.89
C ARG A 22 -10.16 4.31 -8.46
N SER A 23 -10.67 5.42 -7.90
CA SER A 23 -10.32 5.90 -6.56
C SER A 23 -11.11 5.19 -5.46
N THR A 24 -12.24 4.55 -5.80
CA THR A 24 -12.87 3.53 -4.97
C THR A 24 -12.12 2.21 -5.15
N GLY A 25 -10.82 2.21 -4.88
CA GLY A 25 -10.23 0.99 -4.33
C GLY A 25 -11.12 0.64 -3.16
N VAL A 26 -11.70 -0.57 -3.16
CA VAL A 26 -12.36 -1.11 -1.98
C VAL A 26 -11.46 -0.71 -0.82
N PRO A 27 -11.92 0.08 0.17
CA PRO A 27 -11.15 0.21 1.37
C PRO A 27 -11.04 -1.23 1.83
N ASP A 28 -9.87 -1.85 1.60
CA ASP A 28 -9.52 -3.07 2.28
C ASP A 28 -9.84 -2.69 3.71
N PRO A 29 -10.88 -3.29 4.32
CA PRO A 29 -11.22 -2.91 5.66
C PRO A 29 -9.87 -2.99 6.36
N TYR A 30 -9.53 -1.99 7.16
CA TYR A 30 -8.56 -2.19 8.22
C TYR A 30 -9.20 -3.22 9.17
N GLY A 31 -9.50 -4.41 8.67
CA GLY A 31 -10.03 -5.54 9.36
C GLY A 31 -8.90 -5.86 10.28
N ASN A 32 -9.15 -5.60 11.57
CA ASN A 32 -8.26 -5.86 12.68
C ASN A 32 -6.85 -6.12 12.16
N ALA A 33 -6.12 -5.05 11.79
CA ALA A 33 -4.71 -5.15 11.40
C ALA A 33 -3.91 -5.47 12.66
N VAL A 34 -4.27 -6.59 13.29
CA VAL A 34 -3.72 -7.16 14.50
C VAL A 34 -2.54 -7.97 14.00
N ILE A 35 -1.57 -7.24 13.46
CA ILE A 35 -0.26 -7.80 13.27
C ILE A 35 0.28 -8.15 14.65
N ARG A 36 0.60 -9.41 14.87
CA ARG A 36 1.23 -9.87 16.11
C ARG A 36 2.73 -9.84 15.91
N ARG A 37 3.46 -9.34 16.91
CA ARG A 37 4.92 -9.38 16.90
C ARG A 37 5.37 -10.84 16.98
N CYS A 38 6.18 -11.25 16.01
CA CYS A 38 6.89 -12.52 16.06
C CYS A 38 8.19 -12.34 16.87
N PRO A 39 8.69 -13.40 17.52
CA PRO A 39 10.03 -13.37 18.08
C PRO A 39 11.05 -13.24 16.95
N GLY A 40 11.92 -12.24 17.03
CA GLY A 40 13.01 -12.02 16.06
C GLY A 40 13.14 -10.59 15.58
N ILE A 41 14.36 -10.25 15.18
CA ILE A 41 14.72 -9.00 14.51
C ILE A 41 15.08 -9.38 13.07
N CYS A 42 14.82 -8.49 12.13
CA CYS A 42 15.07 -8.73 10.71
C CYS A 42 15.80 -7.57 10.06
N THR A 43 16.29 -7.79 8.85
CA THR A 43 16.92 -6.75 8.02
C THR A 43 16.37 -6.82 6.62
N ILE A 44 15.97 -5.66 6.09
CA ILE A 44 15.48 -5.48 4.73
C ILE A 44 16.63 -4.94 3.88
N ASN A 45 17.01 -5.70 2.87
CA ASN A 45 18.06 -5.36 1.94
C ASN A 45 17.55 -4.37 0.88
N ALA A 46 18.48 -3.72 0.16
CA ALA A 46 18.13 -2.73 -0.87
C ALA A 46 17.36 -3.30 -2.06
N ASP A 47 17.46 -4.62 -2.30
CA ASP A 47 16.71 -5.35 -3.32
C ASP A 47 15.25 -5.66 -2.89
N GLY A 48 14.86 -5.25 -1.68
CA GLY A 48 13.55 -5.54 -1.09
C GLY A 48 13.44 -6.94 -0.47
N SER A 49 14.49 -7.75 -0.53
CA SER A 49 14.53 -9.02 0.21
C SER A 49 14.66 -8.76 1.71
N SER A 50 14.15 -9.66 2.54
CA SER A 50 14.29 -9.56 3.99
C SER A 50 14.74 -10.89 4.59
N THR A 51 15.55 -10.81 5.64
CA THR A 51 16.13 -11.97 6.33
C THR A 51 15.94 -11.84 7.85
N GLY A 52 15.93 -12.97 8.56
CA GLY A 52 15.85 -13.03 10.03
C GLY A 52 14.50 -13.40 10.62
N CYS A 53 13.41 -13.36 9.85
CA CYS A 53 12.10 -13.80 10.34
C CYS A 53 11.87 -15.31 10.18
N SER A 54 11.24 -15.91 11.18
CA SER A 54 10.75 -17.29 11.13
C SER A 54 9.60 -17.47 10.13
N ASN A 55 9.37 -18.71 9.71
CA ASN A 55 8.31 -19.05 8.75
C ASN A 55 6.93 -18.52 9.19
N GLY A 56 6.22 -17.90 8.25
CA GLY A 56 4.91 -17.25 8.48
C GLY A 56 4.99 -15.78 8.89
N CYS A 57 6.16 -15.29 9.32
CA CYS A 57 6.35 -13.89 9.68
C CYS A 57 6.93 -13.08 8.51
N LYS A 58 6.65 -11.77 8.51
CA LYS A 58 7.13 -10.78 7.55
C LYS A 58 7.90 -9.69 8.28
N CYS A 59 8.94 -9.17 7.64
CA CYS A 59 9.75 -8.09 8.18
C CYS A 59 9.10 -6.74 7.87
N ILE A 60 8.99 -5.88 8.88
CA ILE A 60 8.58 -4.48 8.73
C ILE A 60 9.72 -3.60 9.24
N SER A 61 10.17 -2.66 8.42
CA SER A 61 11.22 -1.70 8.78
C SER A 61 10.83 -0.90 10.02
N ASP A 62 11.78 -0.71 10.94
CA ASP A 62 11.54 0.13 12.12
C ASP A 62 11.45 1.62 11.74
N GLY A 63 12.05 2.01 10.61
CA GLY A 63 11.99 3.37 10.05
C GLY A 63 10.84 3.61 9.07
N LEU A 64 9.79 2.77 9.08
CA LEU A 64 8.68 2.87 8.14
C LEU A 64 7.98 4.26 8.19
N TYR A 65 7.89 4.85 9.38
CA TYR A 65 7.28 6.18 9.57
C TYR A 65 8.10 7.31 8.92
N GLU A 66 9.42 7.17 8.87
CA GLU A 66 10.30 8.08 8.12
C GLU A 66 10.43 7.70 6.63
N ARG A 67 9.62 6.76 6.14
CA ARG A 67 9.67 6.18 4.78
C ARG A 67 10.98 5.46 4.47
N VAL A 68 11.68 4.99 5.49
CA VAL A 68 12.86 4.15 5.33
C VAL A 68 12.42 2.70 5.20
N LEU A 69 12.52 2.14 4.00
CA LEU A 69 12.05 0.79 3.67
C LEU A 69 13.16 -0.28 3.73
N THR A 70 14.39 0.11 4.08
CA THR A 70 15.58 -0.76 4.11
C THR A 70 16.29 -0.64 5.45
N GLY A 71 17.10 -1.63 5.81
CA GLY A 71 17.81 -1.69 7.09
C GLY A 71 17.05 -2.51 8.14
N PRO A 72 17.29 -2.25 9.44
CA PRO A 72 16.75 -3.06 10.51
C PRO A 72 15.22 -2.94 10.62
N GLY A 73 14.60 -4.04 11.06
CA GLY A 73 13.17 -4.11 11.26
C GLY A 73 12.76 -5.17 12.27
N THR A 74 11.46 -5.22 12.53
CA THR A 74 10.84 -6.18 13.44
C THR A 74 9.99 -7.18 12.65
N CYS A 75 9.95 -8.44 13.12
CA CYS A 75 9.12 -9.48 12.52
C CYS A 75 7.66 -9.42 13.03
N TRP A 76 6.71 -9.53 12.10
CA TRP A 76 5.27 -9.49 12.38
C TRP A 76 4.53 -10.56 11.59
N THR A 77 3.40 -11.03 12.10
CA THR A 77 2.50 -11.95 11.39
C THR A 77 1.09 -11.40 11.38
N ASN A 78 0.34 -11.67 10.31
CA ASN A 78 -1.10 -11.53 10.32
C ASN A 78 -1.69 -12.90 10.65
N PRO A 79 -2.28 -13.11 11.84
CA PRO A 79 -2.83 -14.40 12.26
C PRO A 79 -4.02 -14.86 11.41
#